data_AF-A0A7W0VWT2-F1
#
_entry.id   AF-A0A7W0VWT2-F1
#
_cell.length_a   1.000
_cell.length_b   1.000
_cell.length_c   1.000
_cell.angle_alpha   90.00
_cell.angle_beta   90.00
_cell.angle_gamma   90.00
#
_symmetry.space_group_name_H-M   'P 1'
#
loop_
_entity.id
_entity.type
_entity.pdbx_description
1 polymer ?
#
loop_
_entity_poly.entity_id
_entity_poly.type
_entity_poly.pdbx_seq_one_letter_code
_entity_poly.pdbx_strand_id
1 'polypeptide(L)'
;MDVIGTAAAATFLRRAIRKAAQRRPELEAIEITKNRLDYDYLLPDDWKHGRTNLAALAELSCDLEELLLDLTGTVMVRRLRSIALLTDAGLFRTKDADHE
;
A
#
# COMPACT_ATOMS: atom_id res chain seq x y z
N MET A 1 15.84 4.11 -6.42
CA MET A 1 14.84 3.28 -7.12
C MET A 1 14.81 2.00 -6.35
N ASP A 2 13.68 1.69 -5.74
CA ASP A 2 13.55 0.58 -4.80
C ASP A 2 12.73 -0.54 -5.46
N VAL A 3 13.05 -1.78 -5.09
CA VAL A 3 12.56 -2.98 -5.77
C VAL A 3 11.32 -3.56 -5.07
N ILE A 4 10.27 -3.80 -5.84
CA ILE A 4 9.11 -4.62 -5.48
C ILE A 4 9.44 -6.07 -5.84
N GLY A 5 9.70 -6.90 -4.82
CA GLY A 5 10.31 -8.22 -4.99
C GLY A 5 9.52 -9.25 -5.82
N THR A 6 8.24 -9.06 -6.15
CA THR A 6 7.49 -10.01 -7.01
C THR A 6 6.50 -9.32 -7.95
N ALA A 7 6.23 -9.95 -9.09
CA ALA A 7 5.21 -9.51 -10.06
C ALA A 7 3.79 -9.46 -9.45
N ALA A 8 3.48 -10.35 -8.51
CA ALA A 8 2.21 -10.36 -7.80
C ALA A 8 2.06 -9.11 -6.93
N ALA A 9 3.09 -8.79 -6.12
CA ALA A 9 3.10 -7.59 -5.28
C ALA A 9 2.99 -6.32 -6.13
N ALA A 10 3.71 -6.23 -7.26
CA ALA A 10 3.62 -5.09 -8.17
C ALA A 10 2.22 -4.94 -8.78
N THR A 11 1.55 -6.06 -9.09
CA THR A 11 0.18 -6.05 -9.61
C THR A 11 -0.82 -5.59 -8.56
N PHE A 12 -0.69 -6.05 -7.31
CA PHE A 12 -1.54 -5.59 -6.21
C PHE A 12 -1.36 -4.11 -5.96
N LEU A 13 -0.12 -3.65 -5.90
CA LEU A 13 0.16 -2.25 -5.65
C LEU A 13 -0.36 -1.36 -6.78
N ARG A 14 -0.17 -1.74 -8.05
CA ARG A 14 -0.77 -1.01 -9.20
C ARG A 14 -2.29 -0.93 -9.11
N ARG A 15 -2.96 -2.02 -8.74
CA ARG A 15 -4.42 -2.06 -8.64
C ARG A 15 -4.93 -1.21 -7.46
N ALA A 16 -4.25 -1.27 -6.32
CA ALA A 16 -4.55 -0.44 -5.17
C ALA A 16 -4.35 1.05 -5.49
N ILE A 17 -3.22 1.42 -6.10
CA ILE A 17 -2.94 2.80 -6.55
C ILE A 17 -4.03 3.29 -7.48
N ARG A 18 -4.41 2.52 -8.50
CA ARG A 18 -5.45 2.92 -9.45
C ARG A 18 -6.81 3.14 -8.79
N LYS A 19 -7.15 2.33 -7.78
CA LYS A 19 -8.42 2.49 -7.04
C LYS A 19 -8.36 3.71 -6.12
N ALA A 20 -7.25 3.90 -5.41
CA ALA A 20 -7.07 5.01 -4.48
C ALA A 20 -6.92 6.35 -5.20
N ALA A 21 -6.31 6.36 -6.39
CA ALA A 21 -6.16 7.51 -7.27
C ALA A 21 -7.50 8.17 -7.63
N GLN A 22 -8.60 7.40 -7.68
CA GLN A 22 -9.94 7.94 -7.91
C GLN A 22 -10.39 8.88 -6.78
N ARG A 23 -9.88 8.68 -5.56
CA ARG A 23 -10.16 9.51 -4.38
C ARG A 23 -9.04 10.51 -4.09
N ARG A 24 -7.80 10.17 -4.46
CA ARG A 24 -6.57 10.93 -4.20
C ARG A 24 -5.72 10.97 -5.48
N PRO A 25 -5.99 11.89 -6.41
CA PRO A 25 -5.30 11.95 -7.70
C PRO A 25 -3.78 12.05 -7.59
N GLU A 26 -3.25 12.58 -6.49
CA GLU A 26 -1.82 12.64 -6.22
C GLU A 26 -1.13 11.26 -6.18
N LEU A 27 -1.89 10.18 -5.98
CA LEU A 27 -1.38 8.81 -6.00
C LEU A 27 -1.07 8.32 -7.41
N GLU A 28 -1.59 8.95 -8.47
CA GLU A 28 -1.23 8.60 -9.86
C GLU A 28 0.26 8.88 -10.16
N ALA A 29 0.88 9.79 -9.41
CA ALA A 29 2.31 10.07 -9.50
C ALA A 29 3.19 8.94 -8.91
N ILE A 30 2.59 7.91 -8.29
CA ILE A 30 3.30 6.68 -7.92
C ILE A 30 3.37 5.77 -9.15
N GLU A 31 4.56 5.64 -9.72
CA GLU A 31 4.78 4.79 -10.88
C GLU A 31 5.39 3.45 -10.44
N ILE A 32 4.86 2.36 -11.00
CA ILE A 32 5.46 1.02 -10.88
C ILE A 32 5.89 0.59 -12.26
N THR A 33 7.18 0.46 -12.48
CA THR A 33 7.77 0.06 -13.77
C THR A 33 8.33 -1.36 -13.67
N LYS A 34 8.29 -2.10 -14.78
CA LYS A 34 8.92 -3.42 -14.86
C LYS A 34 10.32 -3.24 -15.42
N ASN A 35 11.34 -3.69 -14.69
CA ASN A 35 12.73 -3.61 -15.09
C ASN A 35 13.33 -5.01 -15.18
N ARG A 36 13.38 -5.54 -16.41
CA ARG A 36 13.77 -6.93 -16.72
C ARG A 36 12.95 -7.96 -15.92
N LEU A 37 13.49 -8.46 -14.81
CA LEU A 37 12.89 -9.47 -13.94
C LEU A 37 12.29 -8.88 -12.67
N ASP A 38 12.64 -7.63 -12.36
CA ASP A 38 12.22 -6.93 -11.16
C ASP A 38 11.15 -5.87 -11.49
N TYR A 39 10.53 -5.37 -10.44
CA TYR A 39 9.61 -4.25 -10.51
C TYR A 39 10.17 -3.13 -9.67
N ASP A 40 10.26 -1.94 -10.24
CA ASP A 40 10.72 -0.75 -9.56
C ASP A 40 9.53 0.15 -9.25
N TYR A 41 9.68 0.99 -8.22
CA TYR A 41 8.74 2.07 -7.97
C TYR A 41 9.39 3.44 -7.89
N LEU A 42 8.62 4.45 -8.29
CA LEU A 42 8.92 5.87 -8.12
C LEU A 42 7.84 6.48 -7.24
N LEU A 43 8.28 7.12 -6.16
CA LEU A 43 7.41 7.93 -5.32
C LEU A 43 7.40 9.38 -5.82
N PRO A 44 6.30 10.11 -5.59
CA PRO A 44 6.25 11.56 -5.80
C PRO A 44 7.40 12.23 -5.05
N ASP A 45 8.01 13.25 -5.67
CA ASP A 45 9.15 13.94 -5.05
C ASP A 45 8.79 14.59 -3.73
N ASP A 46 7.56 15.09 -3.57
CA ASP A 46 7.07 15.64 -2.31
C ASP A 46 7.14 14.63 -1.15
N TRP A 47 6.94 13.34 -1.43
CA TRP A 47 7.00 12.29 -0.41
C TRP A 47 8.45 11.98 -0.02
N LYS A 48 9.38 12.05 -0.97
CA LYS A 48 10.82 11.84 -0.70
C LYS A 48 11.40 12.93 0.22
N HIS A 49 10.83 14.12 0.20
CA HIS A 49 11.26 15.25 1.04
C HIS A 49 10.49 15.34 2.37
N GLY A 50 9.84 14.25 2.81
CA GLY A 50 9.15 14.19 4.09
C GLY A 50 7.80 14.91 4.12
N ARG A 51 7.28 15.38 2.98
CA ARG A 51 5.90 15.89 2.84
C ARG A 51 4.97 14.77 2.37
N THR A 52 5.15 13.57 2.91
CA THR A 52 4.29 12.43 2.61
C THR A 52 2.88 12.71 3.10
N ASN A 53 1.91 12.65 2.19
CA ASN A 53 0.51 12.77 2.57
C ASN A 53 0.04 11.45 3.20
N LEU A 54 0.17 11.34 4.53
CA LEU A 54 -0.24 10.14 5.29
C LEU A 54 -1.71 9.76 5.04
N ALA A 55 -2.59 10.74 4.77
CA ALA A 55 -3.99 10.46 4.44
C ALA A 55 -4.13 9.75 3.08
N ALA A 56 -3.33 10.13 2.08
CA ALA A 56 -3.31 9.44 0.80
C ALA A 56 -2.70 8.03 0.91
N LEU A 57 -1.68 7.87 1.76
CA LEU A 57 -1.08 6.57 2.01
C LEU A 57 -2.03 5.63 2.79
N ALA A 58 -2.85 6.16 3.70
CA ALA A 58 -3.89 5.41 4.38
C ALA A 58 -4.98 4.93 3.41
N GLU A 59 -5.43 5.79 2.47
CA GLU A 59 -6.38 5.40 1.42
C GLU A 59 -5.84 4.28 0.52
N LEU A 60 -4.58 4.39 0.12
CA LEU A 60 -3.88 3.33 -0.62
C LEU A 60 -3.84 2.02 0.18
N SER A 61 -3.57 2.11 1.48
CA SER A 61 -3.47 0.95 2.36
C SER A 61 -4.82 0.26 2.57
N CYS A 62 -5.92 1.02 2.65
CA CYS A 62 -7.29 0.47 2.68
C CYS A 62 -7.59 -0.35 1.42
N ASP A 63 -7.32 0.19 0.23
CA ASP A 63 -7.54 -0.54 -1.02
C ASP A 63 -6.63 -1.76 -1.17
N LEU A 64 -5.39 -1.66 -0.69
CA LEU A 64 -4.46 -2.78 -0.66
C LEU A 64 -4.93 -3.87 0.32
N GLU A 65 -5.46 -3.49 1.49
CA GLU A 65 -6.02 -4.43 2.48
C GLU A 65 -7.17 -5.23 1.88
N GLU A 66 -8.10 -4.57 1.19
CA GLU A 66 -9.25 -5.21 0.52
C GLU A 66 -8.79 -6.22 -0.54
N LEU A 67 -7.83 -5.84 -1.39
CA LEU A 67 -7.28 -6.73 -2.41
C LEU A 67 -6.55 -7.94 -1.83
N LEU A 68 -5.80 -7.72 -0.74
CA LEU A 68 -5.09 -8.81 -0.06
C LEU A 68 -6.07 -9.75 0.65
N LEU A 69 -7.13 -9.21 1.24
CA LEU A 69 -8.18 -10.00 1.87
C LEU A 69 -8.88 -10.91 0.86
N ASP A 70 -9.25 -10.37 -0.30
CA ASP A 70 -9.93 -11.12 -1.37
C ASP A 70 -9.09 -12.29 -1.90
N LEU A 71 -7.78 -12.12 -1.98
CA LEU A 71 -6.90 -13.07 -2.67
C LEU A 71 -6.12 -14.01 -1.76
N THR A 72 -5.85 -13.58 -0.52
CA THR A 72 -5.05 -14.35 0.44
C THR A 72 -5.81 -14.69 1.71
N GLY A 73 -7.05 -14.19 1.85
CA GLY A 73 -7.82 -14.27 3.08
C GLY A 73 -7.22 -13.40 4.19
N THR A 74 -7.65 -13.66 5.42
CA THR A 74 -7.30 -12.84 6.58
C THR A 74 -5.84 -12.98 7.04
N VAL A 75 -5.12 -14.00 6.56
CA VAL A 75 -3.76 -14.33 7.04
C VAL A 75 -2.78 -13.19 6.73
N MET A 76 -2.75 -12.69 5.49
CA MET A 76 -1.82 -11.63 5.11
C MET A 76 -2.18 -10.31 5.82
N VAL A 77 -3.47 -9.98 5.90
CA VAL A 77 -3.95 -8.77 6.59
C VAL A 77 -3.58 -8.79 8.08
N ARG A 78 -3.76 -9.93 8.76
CA ARG A 78 -3.32 -10.11 10.15
C ARG A 78 -1.82 -9.92 10.30
N ARG A 79 -1.03 -10.45 9.36
CA ARG A 79 0.42 -10.30 9.37
C ARG A 79 0.84 -8.84 9.18
N LEU A 80 0.21 -8.10 8.27
CA LEU A 80 0.48 -6.67 8.09
C LEU A 80 0.10 -5.85 9.32
N ARG A 81 -1.03 -6.15 9.95
CA ARG A 81 -1.45 -5.53 11.22
C ARG A 81 -0.53 -5.87 12.40
N SER A 82 0.23 -6.96 12.35
CA SER A 82 1.22 -7.27 13.41
C SER A 82 2.53 -6.47 13.27
N ILE A 83 2.72 -5.72 12.19
CA ILE A 83 3.93 -4.92 11.98
C ILE A 83 3.72 -3.54 12.62
N ALA A 84 4.35 -3.31 13.78
CA ALA A 84 4.22 -2.08 14.55
C ALA A 84 4.45 -0.80 13.71
N LEU A 85 5.46 -0.81 12.84
CA LEU A 85 5.76 0.34 11.98
C LEU A 85 4.59 0.72 11.05
N LEU A 86 3.79 -0.26 10.62
CA LEU A 86 2.63 -0.02 9.76
C LEU A 86 1.40 0.43 10.54
N THR A 87 1.22 -0.08 11.76
CA THR A 87 0.12 0.31 12.65
C THR A 87 0.35 1.71 13.24
N ASP A 88 1.58 2.00 13.67
CA ASP A 88 1.97 3.29 14.26
C ASP A 88 1.87 4.42 13.23
N ALA A 89 2.12 4.10 11.95
CA ALA A 89 1.90 5.02 10.84
C ALA A 89 0.42 5.15 10.42
N GLY A 90 -0.50 4.40 11.04
CA GLY A 90 -1.93 4.41 10.76
C GLY A 90 -2.34 3.75 9.44
N LEU A 91 -1.46 2.96 8.83
CA LEU A 91 -1.65 2.37 7.50
C LEU A 91 -2.49 1.10 7.52
N PHE A 92 -2.30 0.27 8.54
CA PHE A 92 -3.13 -0.90 8.78
C PHE A 92 -3.62 -0.83 10.21
N ARG A 93 -4.93 -0.64 10.40
CA ARG A 93 -5.49 -0.58 11.74
C ARG A 93 -5.51 -1.99 12.33
N THR A 94 -4.86 -2.17 13.48
CA THR A 94 -5.15 -3.34 14.32
C THR A 94 -6.62 -3.30 14.66
N LYS A 95 -7.36 -4.34 14.25
CA LYS A 95 -8.71 -4.52 14.77
C LYS A 95 -8.55 -5.07 16.18
N ASP A 96 -8.45 -4.18 17.17
CA ASP A 96 -8.55 -4.54 18.58
C ASP A 96 -9.88 -4.04 19.14
N ALA A 97 -10.60 -5.02 19.72
CA ALA A 97 -11.73 -4.92 20.64
C ALA A 97 -13.09 -4.36 20.15
N ASP A 98 -13.81 -5.17 19.36
CA ASP A 98 -15.28 -5.25 19.47
C ASP A 98 -15.64 -6.71 19.74
N HIS A 99 -15.36 -7.17 20.95
CA HIS A 99 -16.00 -8.32 21.61
C HIS A 99 -15.96 -7.99 23.10
N GLU A 100 -17.01 -7.32 23.60
CA GLU A 100 -17.92 -7.86 24.62
C GLU A 100 -19.16 -6.96 24.74
#